data_AF-A0A8D2QAW0-F1
#
_entry.id   AF-A0A8D2QAW0-F1
#
_cell.length_a   1.000
_cell.length_b   1.000
_cell.length_c   1.000
_cell.angle_alpha   90.00
_cell.angle_beta   90.00
_cell.angle_gamma   90.00
#
_symmetry.space_group_name_H-M   'P 1'
#
loop_
_entity.id
_entity.type
_entity.pdbx_description
1 polymer ?
#
loop_
_entity_poly.entity_id
_entity_poly.type
_entity_poly.pdbx_seq_one_letter_code
_entity_poly.pdbx_strand_id
1 'polypeptide(L)'
;MKEGLQAAKLKAHLMCQPLAFHTPDCGKQGFIDLPEFPFGLEPRIATRWDIQKYARKAYDLGIRFIGGCCGFEPYHIRAIAEELAPERGFLPEASEKHGSWGDNLSMHTKPWVRARARKEYWENLKPASGRPYCPCMSKPDGWGVTRGAKELMQQKEATTEQQLKELFQKK
;
A
#
# COMPACT_ATOMS: atom_id res chain seq x y z
N MET A 1 14.95 0.13 -12.49
CA MET A 1 15.74 1.28 -12.01
C MET A 1 17.14 0.86 -11.56
N LYS A 2 17.29 0.02 -10.53
CA LYS A 2 18.61 -0.45 -10.04
C LYS A 2 19.50 -1.02 -11.16
N GLU A 3 18.96 -1.93 -11.97
CA GLU A 3 19.67 -2.54 -13.11
C GLU A 3 20.11 -1.49 -14.15
N GLY A 4 19.25 -0.51 -14.45
CA GLY A 4 19.58 0.57 -15.39
C GLY A 4 20.75 1.44 -14.90
N LEU A 5 20.78 1.77 -13.61
CA LEU A 5 21.90 2.50 -13.00
C LEU A 5 23.20 1.68 -13.08
N GLN A 6 23.12 0.39 -12.77
CA GLN A 6 24.27 -0.52 -12.83
C GLN A 6 24.81 -0.65 -14.26
N ALA A 7 23.93 -0.86 -15.25
CA ALA A 7 24.31 -0.94 -16.66
C ALA A 7 24.98 0.35 -17.16
N ALA A 8 24.49 1.51 -16.70
CA ALA A 8 25.07 2.82 -16.99
C ALA A 8 26.31 3.15 -16.14
N LYS A 9 26.75 2.26 -15.23
CA LYS A 9 27.84 2.50 -14.26
C LYS A 9 27.63 3.74 -13.38
N LEU A 10 26.37 4.10 -13.13
CA LEU A 10 25.98 5.20 -12.25
C LEU A 10 25.68 4.69 -10.85
N LYS A 11 26.03 5.49 -9.84
CA LYS A 11 25.71 5.23 -8.43
C LYS A 11 24.72 6.26 -7.93
N ALA A 12 23.64 5.79 -7.32
CA ALA A 12 22.67 6.63 -6.64
C ALA A 12 22.06 5.86 -5.47
N HIS A 13 21.59 6.58 -4.45
CA HIS A 13 20.73 6.00 -3.43
C HIS A 13 19.36 5.68 -4.03
N LEU A 14 18.78 4.55 -3.61
CA LEU A 14 17.44 4.15 -4.01
C LEU A 14 16.42 4.56 -2.94
N MET A 15 15.25 4.95 -3.43
CA MET A 15 14.12 5.41 -2.63
C MET A 15 12.83 4.73 -3.09
N CYS A 16 11.95 4.39 -2.15
CA CYS A 16 10.58 3.97 -2.46
C CYS A 16 9.56 4.50 -1.45
N GLN A 17 8.43 4.97 -1.97
CA GLN A 17 7.26 5.42 -1.20
C GLN A 17 5.99 4.93 -1.92
N PRO A 18 5.62 3.65 -1.80
CA PRO A 18 4.46 3.08 -2.49
C PRO A 18 3.15 3.53 -1.83
N LEU A 19 2.03 3.12 -2.43
CA LEU A 19 0.71 3.17 -1.80
C LEU A 19 0.64 2.15 -0.65
N ALA A 20 -0.14 2.45 0.40
CA ALA A 20 -0.58 1.44 1.37
C ALA A 20 -1.92 0.82 0.96
N PHE A 21 -2.17 0.70 -0.35
CA PHE A 21 -3.34 0.03 -0.90
C PHE A 21 -2.87 -1.14 -1.77
N HIS A 22 -3.45 -2.31 -1.58
CA HIS A 22 -3.28 -3.48 -2.45
C HIS A 22 -3.98 -3.22 -3.78
N THR A 23 -3.18 -3.12 -4.84
CA THR A 23 -3.64 -2.74 -6.18
C THR A 23 -3.17 -3.70 -7.28
N PRO A 24 -3.39 -5.02 -7.15
CA PRO A 24 -2.96 -6.01 -8.15
C PRO A 24 -3.67 -5.84 -9.51
N ASP A 25 -4.78 -5.11 -9.50
CA ASP A 25 -5.67 -4.82 -10.61
C ASP A 25 -5.43 -3.44 -11.25
N CYS A 26 -4.40 -2.71 -10.81
CA CYS A 26 -4.01 -1.46 -11.44
C CYS A 26 -3.49 -1.64 -12.87
N GLY A 27 -3.90 -0.74 -13.74
CA GLY A 27 -3.27 -0.51 -15.04
C GLY A 27 -2.04 0.40 -14.94
N LYS A 28 -1.54 0.83 -16.11
CA LYS A 28 -0.37 1.71 -16.22
C LYS A 28 -0.53 3.09 -15.56
N GLN A 29 -1.75 3.56 -15.34
CA GLN A 29 -2.05 4.86 -14.73
C GLN A 29 -2.10 4.83 -13.20
N GLY A 30 -1.95 3.64 -12.60
CA GLY A 30 -2.04 3.47 -11.15
C GLY A 30 -3.48 3.45 -10.64
N PHE A 31 -3.63 3.68 -9.35
CA PHE A 31 -4.88 3.44 -8.61
C PHE A 31 -5.97 4.48 -8.83
N ILE A 32 -5.67 5.61 -9.49
CA ILE A 32 -6.64 6.68 -9.78
C ILE A 32 -7.72 6.16 -10.75
N ASP A 33 -7.35 5.26 -11.66
CA ASP A 33 -8.28 4.64 -12.60
C ASP A 33 -9.09 3.50 -11.96
N LEU A 34 -8.80 3.10 -10.72
CA LEU A 34 -9.63 2.10 -10.05
C LEU A 34 -10.98 2.73 -9.66
N PRO A 35 -12.10 2.01 -9.83
CA PRO A 35 -13.44 2.57 -9.59
C PRO A 35 -13.68 2.93 -8.11
N GLU A 36 -12.85 2.42 -7.21
CA GLU A 36 -12.91 2.77 -5.79
C GLU A 36 -12.21 4.09 -5.44
N PHE A 37 -11.44 4.69 -6.34
CA PHE A 37 -10.73 5.92 -6.03
C PHE A 37 -11.69 7.14 -5.95
N PRO A 38 -11.56 8.04 -4.94
CA PRO A 38 -10.74 7.89 -3.73
C PRO A 38 -11.53 7.32 -2.52
N PHE A 39 -12.85 7.13 -2.62
CA PHE A 39 -13.75 6.96 -1.47
C PHE A 39 -14.21 5.53 -1.17
N GLY A 40 -13.62 4.52 -1.82
CA GLY A 40 -13.93 3.10 -1.61
C GLY A 40 -12.71 2.21 -1.40
N LEU A 41 -11.56 2.80 -1.08
CA LEU A 41 -10.25 2.11 -1.03
C LEU A 41 -10.01 1.36 0.30
N GLU A 42 -10.91 1.45 1.27
CA GLU A 42 -10.79 0.85 2.60
C GLU A 42 -10.47 -0.65 2.59
N PRO A 43 -11.08 -1.51 1.72
CA PRO A 43 -10.74 -2.94 1.67
C PRO A 43 -9.29 -3.23 1.27
N ARG A 44 -8.61 -2.26 0.64
CA ARG A 44 -7.28 -2.43 0.05
C ARG A 44 -6.17 -2.04 1.02
N ILE A 45 -6.48 -1.42 2.16
CA ILE A 45 -5.46 -0.92 3.10
C ILE A 45 -4.51 -2.05 3.53
N ALA A 46 -3.22 -1.81 3.36
CA ALA A 46 -2.17 -2.71 3.78
C ALA A 46 -2.18 -2.88 5.30
N THR A 47 -1.88 -4.07 5.79
CA THR A 47 -1.67 -4.28 7.22
C THR A 47 -0.26 -3.88 7.63
N ARG A 48 -0.01 -3.74 8.94
CA ARG A 48 1.36 -3.55 9.45
C ARG A 48 2.30 -4.70 9.05
N TRP A 49 1.78 -5.91 8.90
CA TRP A 49 2.54 -7.09 8.50
C TRP A 49 2.91 -7.05 7.02
N ASP A 50 2.01 -6.54 6.16
CA ASP A 50 2.31 -6.26 4.75
C ASP A 50 3.46 -5.24 4.64
N ILE A 51 3.43 -4.21 5.48
CA ILE A 51 4.45 -3.16 5.49
C ILE A 51 5.80 -3.65 6.02
N GLN A 52 5.84 -4.50 7.07
CA GLN A 52 7.08 -5.15 7.50
C GLN A 52 7.67 -6.00 6.36
N LYS A 53 6.85 -6.83 5.71
CA LYS A 53 7.28 -7.62 4.55
C LYS A 53 7.81 -6.77 3.40
N TYR A 54 7.16 -5.63 3.12
CA TYR A 54 7.64 -4.65 2.14
C TYR A 54 8.99 -4.05 2.56
N ALA A 55 9.13 -3.61 3.81
CA ALA A 55 10.34 -2.97 4.31
C ALA A 55 11.55 -3.91 4.23
N ARG A 56 11.38 -5.18 4.64
CA ARG A 56 12.41 -6.21 4.50
C ARG A 56 12.86 -6.38 3.06
N LYS A 57 11.91 -6.60 2.14
CA LYS A 57 12.20 -6.75 0.70
C LYS A 57 12.88 -5.51 0.11
N ALA A 58 12.44 -4.31 0.47
CA ALA A 58 13.03 -3.06 0.01
C ALA A 58 14.48 -2.91 0.51
N TYR A 59 14.72 -3.19 1.79
CA TYR A 59 16.05 -3.14 2.38
C TYR A 59 17.00 -4.15 1.73
N ASP A 60 16.57 -5.40 1.55
CA ASP A 60 17.35 -6.47 0.92
C ASP A 60 17.65 -6.15 -0.56
N LEU A 61 16.73 -5.46 -1.25
CA LEU A 61 16.96 -4.96 -2.61
C LEU A 61 18.01 -3.84 -2.67
N GLY A 62 18.42 -3.27 -1.53
CA GLY A 62 19.41 -2.19 -1.44
C GLY A 62 18.80 -0.80 -1.35
N ILE A 63 17.49 -0.68 -1.08
CA ILE A 63 16.83 0.61 -0.86
C ILE A 63 17.19 1.10 0.55
N ARG A 64 17.51 2.40 0.67
CA ARG A 64 17.92 3.02 1.94
C ARG A 64 17.07 4.21 2.35
N PHE A 65 16.23 4.72 1.45
CA PHE A 65 15.12 5.61 1.79
C PHE A 65 13.81 4.84 1.58
N ILE A 66 13.25 4.30 2.66
CA ILE A 66 12.05 3.46 2.64
C ILE A 66 10.95 4.20 3.38
N GLY A 67 9.90 4.60 2.66
CA GLY A 67 8.76 5.29 3.23
C GLY A 67 7.45 4.81 2.61
N GLY A 68 6.48 5.71 2.55
CA GLY A 68 5.18 5.47 1.96
C GLY A 68 4.50 6.75 1.47
N CYS A 69 3.42 6.58 0.71
CA CYS A 69 2.62 7.63 0.11
C CYS A 69 1.14 7.50 0.55
N CYS A 70 0.17 7.63 -0.36
CA CYS A 70 -1.25 7.58 -0.03
C CYS A 70 -1.63 6.29 0.74
N GLY A 71 -2.43 6.46 1.79
CA GLY A 71 -2.86 5.39 2.71
C GLY A 71 -1.89 5.08 3.84
N PHE A 72 -0.65 5.61 3.81
CA PHE A 72 0.29 5.39 4.92
C PHE A 72 -0.09 6.21 6.15
N GLU A 73 -0.75 5.54 7.09
CA GLU A 73 -0.91 6.00 8.47
C GLU A 73 0.36 5.84 9.34
N PRO A 74 0.43 6.49 10.52
CA PRO A 74 1.61 6.43 11.41
C PRO A 74 2.06 5.00 11.78
N TYR A 75 1.13 4.05 11.92
CA TYR A 75 1.46 2.68 12.28
C TYR A 75 2.13 1.89 11.14
N HIS A 76 1.94 2.30 9.88
CA HIS A 76 2.68 1.76 8.75
C HIS A 76 4.13 2.23 8.77
N ILE A 77 4.36 3.51 9.07
CA ILE A 77 5.73 4.04 9.23
C ILE A 77 6.44 3.35 10.40
N ARG A 78 5.73 3.15 11.52
CA ARG A 78 6.26 2.35 12.65
C ARG A 78 6.64 0.94 12.20
N ALA A 79 5.82 0.27 11.39
CA ALA A 79 6.12 -1.07 10.89
C ALA A 79 7.43 -1.14 10.08
N ILE A 80 7.71 -0.14 9.23
CA ILE A 80 9.02 -0.05 8.53
C ILE A 80 10.16 0.04 9.54
N ALA A 81 10.02 0.92 10.53
CA ALA A 81 11.05 1.14 11.54
C ALA A 81 11.27 -0.08 12.45
N GLU A 82 10.19 -0.78 12.84
CA GLU A 82 10.25 -2.00 13.65
C GLU A 82 10.88 -3.18 12.90
N GLU A 83 10.55 -3.38 11.62
CA GLU A 83 11.16 -4.44 10.81
C GLU A 83 12.67 -4.26 10.65
N LEU A 84 13.11 -3.00 10.50
CA LEU A 84 14.51 -2.64 10.28
C LEU A 84 15.24 -2.23 11.57
N ALA A 85 14.61 -2.40 12.73
CA ALA A 85 15.22 -2.09 14.02
C ALA A 85 16.52 -2.89 14.26
N PRO A 86 16.62 -4.19 13.90
CA PRO A 86 17.87 -4.95 14.03
C PRO A 86 19.03 -4.33 13.23
N GLU A 87 18.77 -3.81 12.03
CA GLU A 87 19.77 -3.16 11.18
C GLU A 87 20.12 -1.74 11.63
N ARG A 88 19.21 -1.08 12.36
CA ARG A 88 19.35 0.32 12.78
C ARG A 88 19.81 0.48 14.23
N GLY A 89 19.66 -0.55 15.04
CA GLY A 89 20.07 -0.57 16.45
C GLY A 89 19.11 0.14 17.42
N PHE A 90 17.91 0.53 16.98
CA PHE A 90 16.91 1.18 17.83
C PHE A 90 15.48 0.96 17.33
N LEU A 91 14.52 1.11 18.25
CA LEU A 91 13.08 1.17 17.96
C LEU A 91 12.61 2.63 18.00
N PRO A 92 11.60 3.01 17.19
CA PRO A 92 11.00 4.33 17.28
C PRO A 92 10.21 4.50 18.60
N GLU A 93 10.03 5.72 19.07
CA GLU A 93 9.24 6.06 20.28
C GLU A 93 7.82 5.46 20.23
N ALA A 94 7.20 5.46 19.05
CA ALA A 94 5.88 4.86 18.83
C ALA A 94 5.80 3.35 19.15
N SER A 95 6.93 2.66 19.29
CA SER A 95 6.99 1.26 19.70
C SER A 95 6.81 1.06 21.21
N GLU A 96 6.91 2.11 22.04
CA GLU A 96 6.60 2.00 23.49
C GLU A 96 5.16 1.54 23.76
N LYS A 97 4.24 1.82 22.81
CA LYS A 97 2.83 1.41 22.86
C LYS A 97 2.54 0.22 21.96
N HIS A 98 3.56 -0.54 21.57
CA HIS A 98 3.45 -1.68 20.69
C HIS A 98 4.29 -2.86 21.20
N GLY A 99 3.95 -4.06 20.75
CA GLY A 99 4.69 -5.28 21.04
C GLY A 99 4.99 -6.01 19.74
N SER A 100 6.17 -6.63 19.66
CA SER A 100 6.63 -7.34 18.46
C SER A 100 5.62 -8.41 18.05
N TRP A 101 5.19 -8.42 16.79
CA TRP A 101 4.33 -9.48 16.23
C TRP A 101 3.10 -9.86 17.07
N GLY A 102 2.49 -8.87 17.72
CA GLY A 102 1.29 -9.06 18.54
C GLY A 102 1.56 -9.51 19.97
N ASP A 103 2.79 -9.39 20.47
CA ASP A 103 3.22 -9.81 21.81
C ASP A 103 2.31 -9.31 22.95
N ASN A 104 1.76 -8.10 22.83
CA ASN A 104 0.81 -7.54 23.81
C ASN A 104 -0.50 -8.36 23.96
N LEU A 105 -0.76 -9.32 23.07
CA LEU A 105 -1.90 -10.26 23.18
C LEU A 105 -1.60 -11.43 24.13
N SER A 106 -0.36 -11.62 24.57
CA SER A 106 0.10 -12.76 25.37
C SER A 106 -0.60 -12.88 26.72
N MET A 107 -1.14 -11.78 27.27
CA MET A 107 -1.83 -11.76 28.56
C MET A 107 -3.36 -11.74 28.45
N HIS A 108 -3.93 -11.87 27.23
CA HIS A 108 -5.39 -11.89 27.08
C HIS A 108 -5.98 -13.12 27.78
N THR A 109 -7.15 -12.99 28.42
CA THR A 109 -7.87 -14.11 29.06
C THR A 109 -8.18 -15.31 28.15
N LYS A 110 -8.29 -15.13 26.84
CA LYS A 110 -8.72 -16.15 25.87
C LYS A 110 -7.51 -16.88 25.27
N PRO A 111 -7.40 -18.22 25.41
CA PRO A 111 -6.26 -18.98 24.89
C PRO A 111 -5.98 -18.79 23.39
N TRP A 112 -7.02 -18.80 22.57
CA TRP A 112 -6.89 -18.61 21.12
C TRP A 112 -6.53 -17.18 20.70
N VAL A 113 -6.64 -16.19 21.60
CA VAL A 113 -6.14 -14.83 21.35
C VAL A 113 -4.65 -14.77 21.66
N ARG A 114 -4.23 -15.35 22.80
CA ARG A 114 -2.80 -15.47 23.17
C ARG A 114 -2.00 -16.24 22.11
N ALA A 115 -2.57 -17.30 21.54
CA ALA A 115 -1.94 -18.10 20.48
C ALA A 115 -1.57 -17.31 19.20
N ARG A 116 -2.07 -16.07 19.06
CA ARG A 116 -1.78 -15.15 17.95
C ARG A 116 -0.56 -14.27 18.21
N ALA A 117 -0.04 -14.22 19.43
CA ALA A 117 1.10 -13.39 19.83
C ALA A 117 2.43 -13.96 19.29
N ARG A 118 2.53 -14.17 17.98
CA ARG A 118 3.69 -14.75 17.30
C ARG A 118 3.76 -14.34 15.84
N LYS A 119 4.98 -14.18 15.34
CA LYS A 119 5.27 -13.81 13.94
C LYS A 119 4.58 -14.73 12.96
N GLU A 120 4.79 -16.02 13.12
CA GLU A 120 4.27 -17.07 12.24
C GLU A 120 2.75 -17.00 12.05
N TYR A 121 1.99 -16.60 13.08
CA TYR A 121 0.55 -16.47 12.94
C TYR A 121 0.18 -15.33 11.99
N TRP A 122 0.70 -14.12 12.23
CA TRP A 122 0.32 -12.94 11.47
C TRP A 122 0.95 -12.86 10.08
N GLU A 123 2.15 -13.41 9.91
CA GLU A 123 2.83 -13.47 8.61
C GLU A 123 2.11 -14.40 7.62
N ASN A 124 1.42 -15.43 8.12
CA ASN A 124 0.74 -16.43 7.30
C ASN A 124 -0.79 -16.31 7.28
N LEU A 125 -1.38 -15.55 8.21
CA LEU A 125 -2.81 -15.28 8.20
C LEU A 125 -3.16 -14.53 6.90
N LYS A 126 -4.18 -15.01 6.19
CA LYS A 126 -4.80 -14.31 5.05
C LYS A 126 -6.07 -13.62 5.58
N PRO A 127 -6.05 -12.30 5.88
CA PRO A 127 -7.21 -11.64 6.43
C PRO A 127 -8.36 -11.68 5.43
N ALA A 128 -9.57 -12.00 5.92
CA ALA A 128 -10.76 -11.98 5.07
C ALA A 128 -11.18 -10.53 4.78
N SER A 129 -11.78 -10.28 3.61
CA SER A 129 -12.29 -8.96 3.25
C SER A 129 -13.52 -8.53 4.06
N GLY A 130 -14.24 -9.49 4.65
CA GLY A 130 -15.53 -9.27 5.30
C GLY A 130 -16.67 -8.88 4.36
N ARG A 131 -16.44 -8.91 3.03
CA ARG A 131 -17.40 -8.48 2.00
C ARG A 131 -17.71 -9.63 1.05
N PRO A 132 -18.64 -10.55 1.42
CA PRO A 132 -18.86 -11.80 0.68
C PRO A 132 -19.48 -11.60 -0.71
N TYR A 133 -20.13 -10.47 -0.96
CA TYR A 133 -20.76 -10.14 -2.25
C TYR A 133 -19.91 -9.20 -3.13
N CYS A 134 -18.72 -8.79 -2.66
CA CYS A 134 -17.83 -7.92 -3.42
C CYS A 134 -16.73 -8.75 -4.09
N PRO A 135 -16.30 -8.39 -5.31
CA PRO A 135 -15.16 -9.04 -5.95
C PRO A 135 -13.85 -8.70 -5.21
N CYS A 136 -12.80 -9.49 -5.45
CA CYS A 136 -11.46 -9.23 -4.91
C CYS A 136 -10.63 -8.27 -5.78
N MET A 137 -11.08 -7.98 -7.00
CA MET A 137 -10.44 -7.10 -7.98
C MET A 137 -11.50 -6.38 -8.81
N SER A 138 -11.12 -5.24 -9.35
CA SER A 138 -11.93 -4.40 -10.24
C SER A 138 -11.23 -4.20 -11.59
N LYS A 139 -11.97 -3.73 -12.59
CA LYS A 139 -11.36 -3.31 -13.86
C LYS A 139 -11.10 -1.81 -13.80
N PRO A 140 -9.87 -1.33 -14.09
CA PRO A 140 -9.61 0.09 -14.21
C PRO A 140 -10.51 0.73 -15.27
N ASP A 141 -11.03 1.91 -14.96
CA ASP A 141 -11.70 2.78 -15.92
C ASP A 141 -10.66 3.31 -16.89
N GLY A 142 -10.79 2.94 -18.17
CA GLY A 142 -9.77 3.25 -19.18
C GLY A 142 -10.26 4.06 -20.37
N TRP A 143 -11.56 4.02 -20.69
CA TRP A 143 -12.29 4.74 -21.76
C TRP A 143 -11.53 4.98 -23.11
N GLY A 144 -10.47 4.22 -23.40
CA GLY A 144 -9.50 4.51 -24.47
C GLY A 144 -8.66 5.79 -24.26
N VAL A 145 -8.79 6.47 -23.11
CA VAL A 145 -8.18 7.78 -22.86
C VAL A 145 -6.78 7.61 -22.26
N THR A 146 -5.77 8.24 -22.86
CA THR A 146 -4.38 8.20 -22.39
C THR A 146 -3.82 9.59 -22.11
N ARG A 147 -2.67 9.66 -21.42
CA ARG A 147 -1.95 10.90 -21.14
C ARG A 147 -1.87 11.79 -22.40
N GLY A 148 -2.35 13.04 -22.27
CA GLY A 148 -2.38 14.02 -23.36
C GLY A 148 -3.75 14.19 -24.03
N ALA A 149 -4.72 13.32 -23.73
CA ALA A 149 -6.10 13.50 -24.17
C ALA A 149 -6.74 14.72 -23.50
N LYS A 150 -7.65 15.41 -24.22
CA LYS A 150 -8.32 16.63 -23.74
C LYS A 150 -9.17 16.36 -22.49
N GLU A 151 -9.72 15.16 -22.39
CA GLU A 151 -10.53 14.68 -21.28
C GLU A 151 -9.76 14.60 -19.96
N LEU A 152 -8.43 14.49 -20.01
CA LEU A 152 -7.57 14.44 -18.81
C LEU A 152 -6.97 15.81 -18.44
N MET A 153 -7.23 16.86 -19.24
CA MET A 153 -6.77 18.20 -18.92
C MET A 153 -7.66 18.81 -17.84
N GLN A 154 -7.04 19.29 -16.76
CA GLN A 154 -7.76 20.00 -15.71
C GLN A 154 -8.45 21.23 -16.28
N GLN A 155 -9.73 21.39 -15.93
CA GLN A 155 -10.55 22.53 -16.30
C GLN A 155 -10.81 23.39 -15.07
N LYS A 156 -11.07 24.68 -15.28
CA LYS A 156 -11.35 25.63 -14.19
C LYS A 156 -12.72 25.38 -13.57
N GLU A 157 -13.71 25.07 -14.40
CA GLU A 157 -15.08 24.81 -13.98
C GLU A 157 -15.28 23.32 -13.69
N ALA A 158 -16.27 23.01 -12.85
CA ALA A 158 -16.65 21.63 -12.56
C ALA A 158 -17.15 20.92 -13.82
N THR A 159 -16.88 19.62 -13.93
CA THR A 159 -17.38 18.78 -15.02
C THR A 159 -18.90 18.80 -15.06
N THR A 160 -19.49 19.13 -16.20
CA THR A 160 -20.94 19.25 -16.36
C THR A 160 -21.60 17.88 -16.55
N GLU A 161 -22.92 17.79 -16.28
CA GLU A 161 -23.67 16.55 -16.53
C GLU A 161 -23.61 16.10 -18.00
N GLN A 162 -23.54 17.05 -18.93
CA GLN A 162 -23.43 16.73 -20.36
C GLN A 162 -22.07 16.09 -20.68
N GLN A 163 -20.98 16.66 -20.16
CA GLN A 163 -19.64 16.08 -20.30
C GLN A 163 -19.59 14.68 -19.70
N LEU A 164 -20.23 14.46 -18.54
CA LEU A 164 -20.34 13.13 -17.95
C LEU A 164 -21.10 12.15 -18.85
N LYS A 165 -22.26 12.55 -19.41
CA LYS A 165 -23.04 11.70 -20.33
C LYS A 165 -22.22 11.29 -21.56
N GLU A 166 -21.49 12.23 -22.15
CA GLU A 166 -20.62 11.97 -23.30
C GLU A 166 -19.48 11.00 -22.95
N LEU A 167 -18.88 11.14 -21.77
CA LEU A 167 -17.87 10.21 -21.28
C LEU A 167 -18.47 8.82 -21.10
N PHE A 168 -19.61 8.69 -20.43
CA PHE A 168 -20.26 7.41 -20.16
C PHE A 168 -20.71 6.65 -21.42
N GLN A 169 -20.97 7.35 -22.52
CA GLN A 169 -21.29 6.72 -23.81
C GLN A 169 -20.08 6.08 -24.51
N LYS A 170 -18.84 6.45 -24.13
CA LYS A 170 -17.60 5.90 -24.71
C LYS A 170 -17.15 4.58 -24.05
N LYS A 171 -17.98 3.94 -23.22
CA LYS A 171 -17.61 2.76 -22.40
C LYS A 171 -17.45 1.49 -23.22
#